data_AF-M3Q3R5-F1
#
_entry.id   AF-M3Q3R5-F1
#
_cell.length_a   1.000
_cell.length_b   1.000
_cell.length_c   1.000
_cell.angle_alpha   90.00
_cell.angle_beta   90.00
_cell.angle_gamma   90.00
#
_symmetry.space_group_name_H-M   'P 1'
#
loop_
_entity.id
_entity.type
_entity.pdbx_description
1 polymer ?
#
loop_
_entity_poly.entity_id
_entity_poly.type
_entity_poly.pdbx_seq_one_letter_code
_entity_poly.pdbx_strand_id
1 'polypeptide(L)'
;MMRVVVFDVSGVLEAFDYRGVLIHKQEIQANQKLKLPFTEKNLFQFNNAFFGVCEGVGDLDYRDYPKNLNFNALLVETIENYLLKLKEPKNKPQKALLTDFLAVYEKNIIKGVYYLKPKFFAEKEKQLIERIFK
;
A
#
# COMPACT_ATOMS: atom_id res chain seq x y z
N MET A 1 -3.45 -12.52 -8.11
CA MET A 1 -3.06 -12.99 -6.75
C MET A 1 -4.00 -12.40 -5.72
N MET A 2 -4.15 -13.04 -4.56
CA MET A 2 -5.08 -12.63 -3.49
C MET A 2 -4.34 -12.57 -2.15
N ARG A 3 -4.86 -11.76 -1.23
CA ARG A 3 -4.39 -11.70 0.16
C ARG A 3 -5.56 -11.75 1.12
N VAL A 4 -5.33 -12.36 2.28
CA VAL A 4 -6.31 -12.39 3.37
C VAL A 4 -6.40 -10.99 3.98
N VAL A 5 -7.61 -10.46 4.06
CA VAL A 5 -7.96 -9.20 4.70
C VAL A 5 -8.80 -9.50 5.93
N VAL A 6 -8.47 -8.85 7.06
CA VAL A 6 -9.17 -8.99 8.34
C VAL A 6 -10.12 -7.83 8.52
N PHE A 7 -11.34 -8.13 8.94
CA PHE A 7 -12.35 -7.16 9.34
C PHE A 7 -12.67 -7.39 10.83
N ASP A 8 -12.38 -6.41 11.67
CA ASP A 8 -12.57 -6.49 13.12
C ASP A 8 -14.04 -6.27 13.53
N VAL A 9 -14.81 -5.57 12.70
CA VAL A 9 -16.22 -5.26 12.93
C VAL A 9 -17.11 -5.81 11.83
N SER A 10 -18.41 -5.96 12.11
CA SER A 10 -19.39 -6.25 11.06
C SER A 10 -19.64 -5.01 10.18
N GLY A 11 -20.07 -5.24 8.95
CA GLY A 11 -20.37 -4.15 8.03
C GLY A 11 -20.64 -4.63 6.62
N VAL A 12 -20.56 -3.73 5.67
CA VAL A 12 -20.78 -4.05 4.26
C VAL A 12 -19.51 -3.75 3.46
N LEU A 13 -19.00 -4.77 2.78
CA LEU A 13 -17.89 -4.67 1.85
C LEU A 13 -18.42 -4.42 0.45
N GLU A 14 -17.95 -3.35 -0.17
CA GLU A 14 -18.27 -2.94 -1.53
C GLU A 14 -16.98 -2.97 -2.37
N ALA A 15 -17.09 -3.45 -3.61
CA ALA A 15 -16.00 -3.45 -4.58
C ALA A 15 -16.36 -2.59 -5.79
N PHE A 16 -15.43 -1.74 -6.21
CA PHE A 16 -15.60 -0.82 -7.32
C PHE A 16 -14.59 -1.10 -8.41
N ASP A 17 -15.01 -1.00 -9.66
CA ASP A 17 -14.12 -1.08 -10.81
C ASP A 17 -13.25 0.20 -10.97
N TYR A 18 -12.44 0.25 -12.03
CA TYR A 18 -11.56 1.40 -12.30
C TYR A 18 -12.30 2.69 -12.69
N ARG A 19 -13.61 2.62 -12.97
CA ARG A 19 -14.47 3.77 -13.28
C ARG A 19 -15.27 4.22 -12.05
N GLY A 20 -15.12 3.54 -10.91
CA GLY A 20 -15.90 3.79 -9.70
C GLY A 20 -17.30 3.18 -9.74
N VAL A 21 -17.56 2.21 -10.62
CA VAL A 21 -18.84 1.50 -10.66
C VAL A 21 -18.82 0.38 -9.63
N LEU A 22 -19.85 0.31 -8.78
CA LEU A 22 -20.05 -0.79 -7.83
C LEU A 22 -20.28 -2.10 -8.60
N ILE A 23 -19.41 -3.08 -8.40
CA ILE A 23 -19.48 -4.38 -9.10
C ILE A 23 -19.75 -5.56 -8.15
N HIS A 24 -19.54 -5.38 -6.85
CA HIS A 24 -19.81 -6.41 -5.84
C HIS A 24 -20.16 -5.77 -4.50
N LYS A 25 -21.06 -6.41 -3.76
CA LYS A 25 -21.47 -5.99 -2.42
C LYS A 25 -21.78 -7.22 -1.57
N GLN A 26 -21.28 -7.26 -0.35
CA GLN A 26 -21.54 -8.35 0.58
C GLN A 26 -21.45 -7.91 2.04
N GLU A 27 -22.19 -8.59 2.92
CA GLU A 27 -22.08 -8.40 4.36
C GLU A 27 -20.85 -9.14 4.91
N ILE A 28 -20.22 -8.52 5.90
CA ILE A 28 -19.09 -9.03 6.64
C ILE A 28 -19.47 -9.11 8.11
N GLN A 29 -19.14 -10.22 8.76
CA GLN A 29 -19.28 -10.38 10.20
C GLN A 29 -18.00 -9.96 10.92
N ALA A 30 -18.12 -9.55 12.18
CA ALA A 30 -16.98 -9.20 13.02
C ALA A 30 -15.96 -10.34 13.11
N ASN A 31 -14.68 -9.99 13.02
CA ASN A 31 -13.52 -10.89 12.98
C ASN A 31 -13.46 -11.84 11.77
N GLN A 32 -14.27 -11.60 10.74
CA GLN A 32 -14.21 -12.38 9.51
C GLN A 32 -12.93 -12.05 8.73
N LYS A 33 -12.38 -13.09 8.10
CA LYS A 33 -11.24 -13.00 7.18
C LYS A 33 -11.66 -13.38 5.78
N LEU A 34 -11.25 -12.61 4.79
CA LEU A 34 -11.56 -12.87 3.38
C LEU A 34 -10.34 -12.77 2.50
N LYS A 35 -10.25 -13.65 1.50
CA LYS A 35 -9.25 -13.53 0.44
C LYS A 35 -9.76 -12.56 -0.61
N LEU A 36 -9.11 -11.41 -0.74
CA LEU A 36 -9.43 -10.40 -1.75
C LEU A 36 -8.32 -10.30 -2.80
N PRO A 37 -8.65 -10.06 -4.08
CA PRO A 37 -7.67 -9.85 -5.13
C PRO A 37 -6.88 -8.56 -4.91
N PHE A 38 -5.64 -8.55 -5.39
CA PHE A 38 -4.84 -7.33 -5.41
C PHE A 38 -5.53 -6.24 -6.24
N THR A 39 -5.41 -5.02 -5.77
CA THR A 39 -5.98 -3.84 -6.42
C THR A 39 -4.89 -3.08 -7.18
N GLU A 40 -5.23 -2.58 -8.36
CA GLU A 40 -4.38 -1.65 -9.10
C GLU A 40 -5.12 -0.34 -9.36
N LYS A 41 -6.24 -0.44 -10.09
CA LYS A 41 -7.11 0.70 -10.42
C LYS A 41 -8.50 0.60 -9.78
N ASN A 42 -8.90 -0.60 -9.42
CA ASN A 42 -10.09 -0.91 -8.62
C ASN A 42 -9.81 -0.65 -7.14
N LEU A 43 -10.87 -0.60 -6.33
CA LEU A 43 -10.78 -0.33 -4.89
C LEU A 43 -11.94 -0.99 -4.15
N PHE A 44 -11.75 -1.23 -2.85
CA PHE A 44 -12.79 -1.70 -1.96
C PHE A 44 -13.20 -0.57 -1.01
N GLN A 45 -14.43 -0.65 -0.50
CA GLN A 45 -14.92 0.20 0.58
C GLN A 45 -15.51 -0.69 1.66
N PHE A 46 -15.19 -0.42 2.92
CA PHE A 46 -15.78 -1.08 4.07
C PHE A 46 -16.03 -0.05 5.17
N ASN A 47 -17.27 0.06 5.64
CA ASN A 47 -17.68 1.04 6.66
C ASN A 47 -17.17 2.47 6.36
N ASN A 48 -17.37 2.93 5.12
CA ASN A 48 -16.93 4.25 4.61
C ASN A 48 -15.41 4.47 4.50
N ALA A 49 -14.59 3.45 4.74
CA ALA A 49 -13.16 3.51 4.49
C ALA A 49 -12.83 2.84 3.15
N PHE A 50 -12.24 3.60 2.24
CA PHE A 50 -11.66 3.05 1.02
C PHE A 50 -10.31 2.40 1.30
N PHE A 51 -10.04 1.29 0.63
CA PHE A 51 -8.78 0.58 0.76
C PHE A 51 -8.43 -0.22 -0.50
N GLY A 52 -7.13 -0.48 -0.63
CA GLY A 52 -6.58 -1.41 -1.60
C GLY A 52 -6.14 -2.72 -0.97
N VAL A 53 -5.69 -3.64 -1.80
CA VAL A 53 -5.03 -4.88 -1.39
C VAL A 53 -3.74 -5.01 -2.18
N CYS A 54 -2.59 -5.05 -1.48
CA CYS A 54 -1.28 -5.27 -2.10
C CYS A 54 -0.62 -6.55 -1.58
N GLU A 55 0.47 -6.96 -2.24
CA GLU A 55 1.33 -8.04 -1.79
C GLU A 55 1.89 -7.74 -0.39
N GLY A 56 2.29 -8.78 0.33
CA GLY A 56 2.93 -8.67 1.64
C GLY A 56 2.73 -9.92 2.49
N VAL A 57 3.44 -9.95 3.61
CA VAL A 57 3.40 -11.06 4.57
C VAL A 57 2.26 -10.84 5.58
N GLY A 58 1.53 -11.92 5.88
CA GLY A 58 0.44 -11.92 6.86
C GLY A 58 -0.87 -11.30 6.38
N ASP A 59 -1.87 -11.32 7.25
CA ASP A 59 -3.20 -10.82 6.95
C ASP A 59 -3.22 -9.29 6.96
N LEU A 60 -3.86 -8.67 5.97
CA LEU A 60 -3.97 -7.22 5.84
C LEU A 60 -5.12 -6.69 6.71
N ASP A 61 -4.86 -5.71 7.57
CA ASP A 61 -5.91 -4.85 8.11
C ASP A 61 -6.33 -3.87 7.01
N TYR A 62 -7.63 -3.80 6.69
CA TYR A 62 -8.16 -2.96 5.62
C TYR A 62 -7.80 -1.47 5.79
N ARG A 63 -7.54 -1.01 7.03
CA ARG A 63 -7.17 0.37 7.34
C ARG A 63 -5.70 0.70 7.05
N ASP A 64 -4.86 -0.32 6.95
CA ASP A 64 -3.41 -0.14 6.80
C ASP A 64 -3.00 0.22 5.37
N TYR A 65 -3.91 0.08 4.39
CA TYR A 65 -3.62 0.35 2.98
C TYR A 65 -4.76 1.13 2.30
N PRO A 66 -4.99 2.41 2.68
CA PRO A 66 -6.16 3.19 2.28
C PRO A 66 -6.19 3.58 0.81
N LYS A 67 -5.08 3.45 0.08
CA LYS A 67 -4.97 3.77 -1.35
C LYS A 67 -4.01 2.84 -2.07
N ASN A 68 -4.22 2.67 -3.38
CA ASN A 68 -3.31 1.89 -4.23
C ASN A 68 -2.02 2.67 -4.48
N LEU A 69 -0.97 2.34 -3.73
CA LEU A 69 0.36 2.90 -3.92
C LEU A 69 1.06 2.28 -5.14
N ASN A 70 1.77 3.11 -5.88
CA ASN A 70 2.61 2.72 -7.01
C ASN A 70 3.84 3.61 -7.06
N PHE A 71 5.01 3.00 -6.88
CA PHE A 71 6.28 3.73 -6.78
C PHE A 71 7.05 3.80 -8.10
N ASN A 72 6.47 3.45 -9.25
CA ASN A 72 7.18 3.47 -10.53
C ASN A 72 7.88 4.83 -10.79
N ALA A 73 7.13 5.91 -10.54
CA ALA A 73 7.57 7.28 -10.76
C ALA A 73 8.47 7.85 -9.65
N LEU A 74 8.64 7.15 -8.52
CA LEU A 74 9.53 7.60 -7.44
C LEU A 74 10.98 7.46 -7.90
N LEU A 75 11.73 8.55 -7.91
CA LEU A 75 13.15 8.52 -8.27
C LEU A 75 13.96 8.02 -7.08
N VAL A 76 14.92 7.13 -7.35
CA VAL A 76 15.77 6.58 -6.28
C VAL A 76 16.66 7.67 -5.70
N GLU A 77 17.09 8.62 -6.52
CA GLU A 77 17.82 9.82 -6.10
C GLU A 77 17.02 10.65 -5.09
N THR A 78 15.69 10.69 -5.19
CA THR A 78 14.84 11.37 -4.21
C THR A 78 14.97 10.70 -2.84
N ILE A 79 14.92 9.37 -2.81
CA ILE A 79 15.04 8.57 -1.58
C ILE A 79 16.45 8.73 -1.00
N GLU A 80 17.48 8.55 -1.82
CA GLU A 80 18.90 8.66 -1.44
C GLU A 80 19.22 10.05 -0.87
N ASN A 81 18.83 11.12 -1.55
CA ASN A 81 19.08 12.49 -1.09
C ASN A 81 18.34 12.81 0.22
N TYR A 82 17.15 12.27 0.41
CA TYR A 82 16.41 12.45 1.66
C TYR A 82 17.10 11.72 2.82
N LEU A 83 17.40 10.43 2.65
CA LEU A 83 17.96 9.59 3.72
C LEU A 83 19.41 9.96 4.08
N LEU A 84 20.25 10.30 3.09
CA LEU A 84 21.69 10.51 3.31
C LEU A 84 22.08 11.99 3.45
N LYS A 85 21.30 12.90 2.86
CA LYS A 85 21.64 14.34 2.80
C LYS A 85 20.59 15.23 3.46
N LEU A 86 19.54 14.66 4.04
CA LEU A 86 18.41 15.37 4.65
C LEU A 86 17.79 16.41 3.69
N LYS A 87 17.85 16.15 2.39
CA LYS A 87 17.39 17.08 1.35
C LYS A 87 16.01 16.68 0.86
N GLU A 88 15.01 17.49 1.19
CA GLU A 88 13.65 17.26 0.70
C GLU A 88 13.51 17.52 -0.81
N PRO A 89 12.68 16.73 -1.52
CA PRO A 89 12.32 17.01 -2.91
C PRO A 89 11.49 18.29 -3.01
N LYS A 90 11.92 19.21 -3.88
CA LYS A 90 11.13 20.41 -4.23
C LYS A 90 9.90 20.09 -5.08
N ASN A 91 9.95 18.97 -5.81
CA ASN A 91 8.86 18.50 -6.66
C ASN A 91 7.76 17.87 -5.80
N LYS A 92 6.55 18.45 -5.83
CA LYS A 92 5.38 17.99 -5.03
C LYS A 92 5.03 16.51 -5.27
N PRO A 93 4.89 16.02 -6.52
CA PRO A 93 4.74 14.59 -6.80
C PRO A 93 5.80 13.69 -6.15
N GLN A 94 7.09 14.04 -6.26
CA GLN A 94 8.16 13.27 -5.64
C GLN A 94 8.07 13.29 -4.11
N LYS A 95 7.71 14.44 -3.52
CA LYS A 95 7.48 14.55 -2.08
C LYS A 95 6.36 13.63 -1.61
N ALA A 96 5.23 13.60 -2.31
CA ALA A 96 4.11 12.73 -1.98
C ALA A 96 4.49 11.24 -2.08
N LEU A 97 5.15 10.83 -3.16
CA LEU A 97 5.60 9.46 -3.33
C LEU A 97 6.65 9.05 -2.29
N LEU A 98 7.56 9.96 -1.92
CA LEU A 98 8.54 9.72 -0.86
C LEU A 98 7.85 9.53 0.49
N THR A 99 6.91 10.41 0.86
CA THR A 99 6.13 10.26 2.10
C THR A 99 5.40 8.92 2.13
N ASP A 100 4.73 8.54 1.05
CA ASP A 100 4.03 7.26 0.94
C ASP A 100 5.01 6.06 1.06
N PHE A 101 6.18 6.17 0.44
CA PHE A 101 7.21 5.13 0.49
C PHE A 101 7.78 4.94 1.90
N LEU A 102 8.04 6.03 2.62
CA LEU A 102 8.51 5.99 4.00
C LEU A 102 7.42 5.46 4.96
N ALA A 103 6.16 5.80 4.74
CA ALA A 103 5.04 5.27 5.53
C ALA A 103 4.91 3.74 5.39
N VAL A 104 5.14 3.20 4.19
CA VAL A 104 5.22 1.74 3.96
C VAL A 104 6.37 1.13 4.76
N TYR A 105 7.56 1.75 4.75
CA TYR A 105 8.69 1.29 5.55
C TYR A 105 8.40 1.28 7.03
N GLU A 106 7.88 2.38 7.57
CA GLU A 106 7.52 2.50 8.99
C GLU A 106 6.52 1.40 9.38
N LYS A 107 5.50 1.16 8.55
CA LYS A 107 4.53 0.10 8.80
C LYS A 107 5.16 -1.30 8.76
N ASN A 108 6.05 -1.55 7.80
CA ASN A 108 6.79 -2.81 7.69
C ASN A 108 7.70 -3.05 8.90
N ILE A 109 8.38 -2.00 9.39
CA ILE A 109 9.22 -2.06 10.60
C ILE A 109 8.35 -2.39 11.82
N ILE A 110 7.23 -1.69 12.02
CA ILE A 110 6.30 -1.96 13.13
C ILE A 110 5.80 -3.42 13.11
N LYS A 111 5.59 -3.98 11.92
CA LYS A 111 5.13 -5.36 11.75
C LYS A 111 6.25 -6.39 11.74
N GLY A 112 7.52 -5.96 11.66
CA GLY A 112 8.70 -6.82 11.63
C GLY A 112 8.89 -7.65 10.35
N VAL A 113 8.13 -7.37 9.28
CA VAL A 113 8.14 -8.12 8.01
C VAL A 113 7.80 -7.19 6.85
N TYR A 114 7.96 -7.65 5.60
CA TYR A 114 7.39 -6.98 4.41
C TYR A 114 5.86 -7.07 4.41
N TYR A 115 5.21 -6.41 5.36
CA TYR A 115 3.78 -6.43 5.60
C TYR A 115 3.01 -5.75 4.47
N LEU A 116 3.49 -4.63 3.96
CA LEU A 116 3.01 -3.96 2.77
C LEU A 116 4.13 -3.99 1.73
N LYS A 117 3.85 -4.59 0.58
CA LYS A 117 4.73 -4.58 -0.59
C LYS A 117 3.94 -4.07 -1.81
N PRO A 118 3.69 -2.75 -1.90
CA PRO A 118 3.06 -2.14 -3.05
C PRO A 118 3.89 -2.28 -4.33
N LYS A 119 3.26 -1.96 -5.46
CA LYS A 119 3.91 -2.03 -6.78
C LYS A 119 5.16 -1.13 -6.82
N PHE A 120 6.27 -1.70 -7.29
CA PHE A 120 7.60 -1.07 -7.36
C PHE A 120 8.29 -0.81 -6.01
N PHE A 121 7.73 -1.21 -4.86
CA PHE A 121 8.37 -0.95 -3.57
C PHE A 121 9.73 -1.65 -3.43
N ALA A 122 9.75 -2.98 -3.63
CA ALA A 122 10.97 -3.79 -3.50
C ALA A 122 12.03 -3.43 -4.55
N GLU A 123 11.58 -3.03 -5.75
CA GLU A 123 12.46 -2.59 -6.83
C GLU A 123 13.18 -1.29 -6.45
N LYS A 124 12.49 -0.33 -5.82
CA LYS A 124 13.12 0.91 -5.34
C LYS A 124 14.06 0.66 -4.17
N GLU A 125 13.70 -0.23 -3.25
CA GLU A 125 14.59 -0.67 -2.18
C GLU A 125 15.87 -1.31 -2.74
N LYS A 126 15.75 -2.26 -3.66
CA LYS A 126 16.91 -2.89 -4.31
C LYS A 126 17.79 -1.86 -5.01
N GLN A 127 17.22 -0.96 -5.81
CA GLN A 127 17.97 0.09 -6.50
C GLN A 127 18.69 1.03 -5.52
N LEU A 128 18.07 1.36 -4.39
CA LEU A 128 18.69 2.19 -3.36
C LEU A 128 19.92 1.48 -2.75
N ILE A 129 19.78 0.22 -2.36
CA ILE A 129 20.88 -0.60 -1.82
C ILE A 129 22.03 -0.67 -2.85
N GLU A 130 21.73 -0.99 -4.10
CA GLU A 130 22.73 -1.06 -5.17
C GLU A 130 23.46 0.26 -5.42
N ARG A 131 22.84 1.42 -5.12
CA ARG A 131 23.50 2.72 -5.23
C ARG A 131 24.34 3.08 -4.01
N ILE A 132 23.92 2.69 -2.81
CA ILE A 132 24.63 2.98 -1.56
C ILE A 132 25.89 2.12 -1.42
N PHE A 133 25.83 0.86 -1.88
CA PHE A 133 26.92 -0.11 -1.75
C PHE A 133 27.79 -0.24 -3.02
N LYS A 134 27.58 0.62 -4.02
CA LYS A 134 28.50 0.78 -5.15
C LYS A 134 29.58 1.80 -4.81
#